data_AF-A0A5P8YHM1-F1
#
_entry.id   AF-A0A5P8YHM1-F1
#
_cell.length_a   1.000
_cell.length_b   1.000
_cell.length_c   1.000
_cell.angle_alpha   90.00
_cell.angle_beta   90.00
_cell.angle_gamma   90.00
#
_symmetry.space_group_name_H-M   'P 1'
#
loop_
_entity.id
_entity.type
_entity.pdbx_description
1 polymer ?
#
loop_
_entity_poly.entity_id
_entity_poly.type
_entity_poly.pdbx_seq_one_letter_code
_entity_poly.pdbx_strand_id
1 'polypeptide(L)'
;MMVRATCCCIYGVCGTRDYSLFIDYVYKSIPAHEMYLLQQIELCPDQILHAWKISQNPQVSEVFEIEVVSSEEDAEEAVLFWKAYFSSLGETVIDGRHVGDTFSRF
;
A
#
# COMPACT_ATOMS: atom_id res chain seq x y z
N MET A 1 -3.86 -2.30 30.97
CA MET A 1 -4.05 -2.95 29.66
C MET A 1 -3.44 -2.01 28.63
N MET A 2 -2.20 -2.28 28.18
CA MET A 2 -1.55 -1.46 27.16
C MET A 2 -2.21 -1.82 25.82
N VAL A 3 -3.14 -0.98 25.36
CA VAL A 3 -3.52 -0.99 23.95
C VAL A 3 -2.24 -0.59 23.22
N ARG A 4 -1.57 -1.54 22.55
CA ARG A 4 -0.52 -1.17 21.60
C ARG A 4 -1.23 -0.31 20.57
N ALA A 5 -0.92 0.98 20.51
CA ALA A 5 -1.39 1.83 19.43
C ALA A 5 -0.90 1.20 18.13
N THR A 6 -1.82 0.58 17.39
CA THR A 6 -1.56 -0.01 16.08
C THR A 6 -1.61 1.12 15.07
N CYS A 7 -0.56 1.94 15.05
CA CYS A 7 -0.42 2.96 14.02
C CYS A 7 -0.22 2.28 12.66
N CYS A 8 -0.86 2.81 11.64
CA CYS A 8 -0.70 2.39 10.26
C CYS A 8 0.08 3.46 9.50
N CYS A 9 1.01 3.03 8.66
CA CYS A 9 1.72 3.90 7.73
C CYS A 9 1.13 3.68 6.34
N ILE A 10 0.71 4.76 5.69
CA ILE A 10 0.21 4.77 4.32
C ILE A 10 1.39 4.95 3.38
N TYR A 11 1.45 4.13 2.33
CA TYR A 11 2.47 4.13 1.30
C TYR A 11 1.89 4.35 -0.09
N GLY A 12 2.67 5.01 -0.93
CA GLY A 12 2.55 4.91 -2.38
C GLY A 12 3.66 4.03 -2.95
N VAL A 13 3.35 3.22 -3.95
CA VAL A 13 4.30 2.47 -4.78
C VAL A 13 4.17 2.96 -6.21
N CYS A 14 5.24 3.56 -6.73
CA CYS A 14 5.25 4.13 -8.07
C CYS A 14 5.82 3.13 -9.09
N GLY A 15 5.01 2.76 -10.08
CA GLY A 15 5.47 2.03 -11.26
C GLY A 15 6.21 2.97 -12.19
N THR A 16 7.54 2.90 -12.26
CA THR A 16 8.34 3.87 -13.02
C THR A 16 8.21 3.77 -14.55
N ARG A 17 7.55 2.73 -15.09
CA ARG A 17 7.38 2.60 -16.55
C ARG A 17 6.25 3.47 -17.11
N ASP A 18 5.19 3.66 -16.34
CA ASP A 18 4.00 4.43 -16.73
C ASP A 18 3.51 5.40 -15.66
N TYR A 19 4.27 5.56 -14.56
CA TYR A 19 3.96 6.39 -13.40
C TYR A 19 2.64 6.02 -12.71
N SER A 20 2.15 4.79 -12.91
CA SER A 20 0.99 4.31 -12.17
C SER A 20 1.29 4.14 -10.69
N LEU A 21 0.31 4.43 -9.84
CA LEU A 21 0.44 4.43 -8.39
C LEU A 21 -0.43 3.35 -7.77
N PHE A 22 0.18 2.52 -6.94
CA PHE A 22 -0.56 1.71 -5.96
C PHE A 22 -0.46 2.37 -4.59
N ILE A 23 -1.59 2.49 -3.88
CA ILE A 23 -1.66 3.14 -2.57
C ILE A 23 -2.27 2.17 -1.60
N ASP A 24 -1.57 1.94 -0.49
CA ASP A 24 -2.00 1.02 0.54
C ASP A 24 -1.38 1.37 1.90
N TYR A 25 -1.78 0.69 2.97
CA TYR A 25 -1.20 0.86 4.29
C TYR A 25 -0.57 -0.43 4.84
N VAL A 26 0.33 -0.27 5.81
CA VAL A 26 0.88 -1.38 6.60
C VAL A 26 1.04 -0.95 8.05
N TYR A 27 0.97 -1.91 8.98
CA TYR A 27 1.19 -1.62 10.39
C TYR A 27 2.62 -1.15 10.64
N LYS A 28 2.78 -0.04 11.37
CA LYS A 28 4.08 0.54 11.73
C LYS A 28 4.96 -0.39 12.57
N SER A 29 4.34 -1.38 13.23
CA SER A 29 5.06 -2.40 13.98
C SER A 29 5.84 -3.38 13.09
N ILE A 30 5.60 -3.38 11.78
CA ILE A 30 6.28 -4.28 10.83
C ILE A 30 7.65 -3.69 10.47
N PRO A 31 8.77 -4.39 10.81
CA PRO A 31 10.10 -3.96 10.40
C PRO A 31 10.26 -4.01 8.88
N ALA A 32 11.02 -3.08 8.30
CA ALA A 32 11.22 -3.00 6.84
C ALA A 32 9.91 -3.02 6.04
N HIS A 33 8.90 -2.32 6.55
CA HIS A 33 7.60 -2.03 5.94
C HIS A 33 7.57 -1.84 4.41
N GLU A 34 8.52 -1.13 3.80
CA GLU A 34 8.60 -1.00 2.33
C GLU A 34 8.84 -2.35 1.63
N MET A 35 9.80 -3.13 2.12
CA MET A 35 10.06 -4.48 1.60
C MET A 35 8.89 -5.42 1.88
N TYR A 36 8.27 -5.30 3.05
CA TYR A 36 7.09 -6.07 3.40
C TYR A 36 5.94 -5.79 2.45
N LEU A 37 5.65 -4.52 2.15
CA LEU A 37 4.61 -4.12 1.21
C LEU A 37 4.81 -4.75 -0.17
N LEU A 38 6.03 -4.68 -0.72
CA LEU A 38 6.35 -5.30 -2.01
C LEU A 38 6.19 -6.83 -1.98
N GLN A 39 6.58 -7.48 -0.88
CA GLN A 39 6.33 -8.92 -0.70
C GLN A 39 4.83 -9.25 -0.64
N GLN A 40 4.02 -8.40 0.00
CA GLN A 40 2.58 -8.62 0.04
C GLN A 40 1.93 -8.40 -1.33
N ILE A 41 2.41 -7.43 -2.12
CA ILE A 41 1.97 -7.26 -3.52
C ILE A 41 2.29 -8.50 -4.36
N GLU A 42 3.48 -9.11 -4.19
CA GLU A 42 3.85 -10.37 -4.87
C GLU A 42 2.91 -11.53 -4.53
N LEU A 43 2.50 -11.62 -3.26
CA LEU A 43 1.70 -12.72 -2.74
C LEU A 43 0.18 -12.48 -2.88
N CYS A 44 -0.23 -11.27 -3.23
CA CYS A 44 -1.62 -10.91 -3.33
C CYS A 44 -2.31 -11.70 -4.47
N PRO A 45 -3.44 -12.38 -4.20
CA PRO A 45 -4.18 -13.11 -5.24
C PRO A 45 -4.98 -12.19 -6.17
N ASP A 46 -4.93 -10.88 -5.96
CA ASP A 46 -5.62 -9.90 -6.78
C ASP A 46 -4.99 -9.85 -8.18
N GLN A 47 -5.82 -10.12 -9.20
CA GLN A 47 -5.35 -10.22 -10.58
C GLN A 47 -4.89 -8.89 -11.16
N ILE A 48 -5.49 -7.77 -10.72
CA ILE A 48 -5.13 -6.42 -11.18
C ILE A 48 -3.74 -6.09 -10.64
N LEU A 49 -3.53 -6.31 -9.34
CA LEU A 49 -2.23 -6.10 -8.70
C LEU A 49 -1.15 -7.01 -9.26
N HIS A 50 -1.47 -8.29 -9.49
CA HIS A 50 -0.51 -9.23 -10.06
C HIS A 50 -0.10 -8.82 -11.48
N ALA A 51 -1.05 -8.44 -12.34
CA ALA A 51 -0.76 -7.95 -13.69
C ALA A 51 0.05 -6.64 -13.66
N TRP A 52 -0.33 -5.71 -12.79
CA TRP A 52 0.38 -4.46 -12.59
C TRP A 52 1.83 -4.69 -12.11
N LYS A 53 2.02 -5.53 -11.10
CA LYS A 53 3.34 -5.90 -10.57
C LYS A 53 4.23 -6.53 -11.62
N ILE A 54 3.70 -7.42 -12.48
CA ILE A 54 4.48 -7.99 -13.59
C ILE A 54 4.88 -6.90 -14.59
N SER A 55 3.96 -5.98 -14.87
CA SER A 55 4.22 -4.87 -15.79
C SER A 55 5.27 -3.90 -15.24
N GLN A 56 5.20 -3.53 -13.96
CA GLN A 56 6.05 -2.50 -13.37
C GLN A 56 7.35 -3.06 -12.77
N ASN A 57 7.29 -4.24 -12.13
CA ASN A 57 8.35 -4.83 -11.33
C ASN A 57 8.93 -3.86 -10.28
N PRO A 58 8.08 -3.34 -9.36
CA PRO A 58 8.46 -2.25 -8.49
C PRO A 58 9.61 -2.61 -7.53
N GLN A 59 10.46 -1.64 -7.22
CA GLN A 59 11.62 -1.73 -6.33
C GLN A 59 11.39 -0.92 -5.05
N VAL A 60 12.15 -1.22 -3.99
CA VAL A 60 12.05 -0.52 -2.70
C VAL A 60 12.24 0.99 -2.85
N SER A 61 13.13 1.44 -3.74
CA SER A 61 13.35 2.86 -4.02
C SER A 61 12.15 3.59 -4.64
N GLU A 62 11.13 2.85 -5.06
CA GLU A 62 9.90 3.39 -5.66
C GLU A 62 8.72 3.37 -4.66
N VAL A 63 8.98 2.95 -3.42
CA VAL A 63 8.03 3.01 -2.30
C VAL A 63 8.30 4.30 -1.52
N PHE A 64 7.24 5.04 -1.18
CA PHE A 64 7.35 6.26 -0.38
C PHE A 64 6.23 6.36 0.65
N GLU A 65 6.57 6.80 1.86
CA GLU A 65 5.60 7.08 2.91
C GLU A 65 4.80 8.34 2.58
N ILE A 66 3.49 8.27 2.77
CA ILE A 66 2.57 9.39 2.57
C ILE A 66 2.23 10.01 3.94
N GLU A 67 1.70 9.19 4.86
CA GLU A 67 1.34 9.64 6.20
C GLU A 67 1.26 8.46 7.20
N VAL A 68 1.06 8.80 8.48
CA VAL A 68 0.88 7.83 9.57
C VAL A 68 -0.39 8.17 10.34
N VAL A 69 -1.27 7.17 10.50
CA VAL A 69 -2.54 7.29 11.21
C VAL A 69 -2.61 6.34 12.41
N SER A 70 -3.58 6.56 13.28
CA SER A 70 -3.62 5.94 14.62
C SER A 70 -4.44 4.65 14.69
N SER A 71 -5.19 4.33 13.65
CA SER A 71 -6.05 3.14 13.59
C SER A 71 -6.11 2.56 12.17
N GLU A 72 -6.64 1.35 12.06
CA GLU A 72 -6.93 0.69 10.78
C GLU A 72 -8.07 1.39 10.03
N GLU A 73 -9.13 1.79 10.73
CA GLU A 73 -10.26 2.55 10.16
C GLU A 73 -9.77 3.87 9.54
N ASP A 74 -8.93 4.63 10.26
CA ASP A 74 -8.32 5.84 9.71
C ASP A 74 -7.43 5.54 8.49
N ALA A 75 -6.80 4.36 8.44
CA ALA A 75 -5.92 3.97 7.35
C ALA A 75 -6.71 3.60 6.08
N GLU A 76 -7.83 2.90 6.23
CA GLU A 76 -8.76 2.63 5.14
C GLU A 76 -9.30 3.94 4.55
N GLU A 77 -9.75 4.88 5.39
CA GLU A 77 -10.20 6.20 4.97
C GLU A 77 -9.09 7.00 4.28
N ALA A 78 -7.88 7.00 4.84
CA ALA A 78 -6.71 7.65 4.26
C ALA A 78 -6.36 7.09 2.88
N VAL A 79 -6.34 5.77 2.71
CA VAL A 79 -6.07 5.15 1.41
C VAL A 79 -7.11 5.59 0.37
N LEU A 80 -8.40 5.59 0.73
CA LEU A 80 -9.45 6.08 -0.17
C LEU A 80 -9.25 7.55 -0.54
N PHE A 81 -8.91 8.39 0.43
CA PHE A 81 -8.62 9.81 0.20
C PHE A 81 -7.44 9.99 -0.75
N TRP A 82 -6.30 9.33 -0.52
CA TRP A 82 -5.11 9.47 -1.35
C TRP A 82 -5.32 8.92 -2.75
N LYS A 83 -6.02 7.78 -2.90
CA LYS A 83 -6.43 7.26 -4.21
C LYS A 83 -7.23 8.31 -4.99
N ALA A 84 -8.21 8.96 -4.35
CA ALA A 84 -9.01 10.02 -4.97
C ALA A 84 -8.17 11.27 -5.29
N TYR A 85 -7.28 11.68 -4.38
CA TYR A 85 -6.42 12.84 -4.54
C TYR A 85 -5.50 12.69 -5.76
N PHE A 86 -4.71 11.61 -5.84
CA PHE A 86 -3.81 11.38 -6.99
C PHE A 86 -4.58 11.20 -8.29
N SER A 87 -5.72 10.50 -8.26
CA SER A 87 -6.61 10.40 -9.42
C SER A 87 -7.09 11.78 -9.89
N SER A 88 -7.40 12.70 -8.98
CA SER A 88 -7.82 14.07 -9.32
C SER A 88 -6.71 14.91 -9.96
N LEU A 89 -5.45 14.55 -9.71
CA LEU A 89 -4.28 15.15 -10.35
C LEU A 89 -3.99 14.57 -11.74
N GLY A 90 -4.72 13.52 -12.15
CA GLY A 90 -4.54 12.83 -13.43
C GLY A 90 -3.59 11.64 -13.39
N GLU A 91 -3.13 11.24 -12.20
CA GLU A 91 -2.29 10.04 -12.04
C GLU A 91 -3.10 8.77 -12.27
N THR A 92 -2.46 7.73 -12.81
CA THR A 92 -3.09 6.42 -12.97
C THR A 92 -3.01 5.65 -11.65
N VAL A 93 -4.07 5.68 -10.86
CA VAL A 93 -4.13 4.95 -9.58
C VAL A 93 -4.69 3.54 -9.81
N ILE A 94 -3.97 2.54 -9.33
CA ILE A 94 -4.35 1.12 -9.42
C ILE A 94 -5.38 0.78 -8.36
N ASP A 95 -6.54 0.31 -8.80
CA ASP A 95 -7.59 -0.18 -7.91
C ASP A 95 -7.38 -1.65 -7.54
N GLY A 96 -6.34 -1.88 -6.72
CA GLY A 96 -6.04 -3.17 -6.11
C GLY A 96 -6.63 -3.31 -4.71
N ARG A 97 -6.85 -4.56 -4.28
CA ARG A 97 -7.17 -4.90 -2.88
C ARG A 97 -6.02 -4.57 -1.93
N HIS A 98 -6.37 -4.31 -0.66
CA HIS A 98 -5.41 -4.23 0.43
C HIS A 98 -4.56 -5.51 0.51
N VAL A 99 -3.24 -5.38 0.64
CA VAL A 99 -2.31 -6.52 0.61
C VAL A 99 -2.00 -7.11 2.00
N GLY A 100 -2.31 -6.38 3.10
CA GLY A 100 -2.01 -6.77 4.48
C GLY A 100 -2.89 -7.86 5.09
N ASP A 101 -3.98 -8.28 4.43
CA ASP A 101 -4.88 -9.34 4.90
C ASP A 101 -4.30 -10.76 4.77
N THR A 102 -3.21 -10.92 4.02
CA THR A 102 -2.76 -12.25 3.58
C THR A 102 -2.08 -13.07 4.69
N PHE A 103 -1.57 -12.41 5.75
CA PHE A 103 -0.87 -13.06 6.86
C PHE A 103 -1.55 -12.94 8.23
N SER A 104 -2.68 -12.25 8.35
CA SER A 104 -3.42 -12.12 9.62
C SER A 104 -4.17 -13.40 10.05
N ARG A 105 -3.91 -14.54 9.39
CA ARG A 105 -4.60 -15.83 9.63
C ARG A 105 -3.71 -17.00 10.07
N PHE A 106 -2.47 -16.76 10.51
CA PHE A 106 -1.63 -17.82 11.11
C PHE A 106 -1.13 -17.45 12.51
#